data_AF-A0A4U9HUG9-F1
#
_entry.id   AF-A0A4U9HUG9-F1
#
_cell.length_a   1.000
_cell.length_b   1.000
_cell.length_c   1.000
_cell.angle_alpha   90.00
_cell.angle_beta   90.00
_cell.angle_gamma   90.00
#
_symmetry.space_group_name_H-M   'P 1'
#
loop_
_entity.id
_entity.type
_entity.pdbx_description
1 polymer ?
#
loop_
_entity_poly.entity_id
_entity_poly.type
_entity_poly.pdbx_seq_one_letter_code
_entity_poly.pdbx_strand_id
1 'polypeptide(L)'
;MRQKFNALIPQISRLDRQYEIVLDQVLSVHQKYAKQLNDDARTHFASGLTIIAAFAALFVVVIIGVSVLMKRYVFAPINLAREHCSQIAAGQLTEAVPQKACSNNEIDLLMGSMEQMRLALLETISQVREACRTVNYASQEIASGNIDLASRTEQQASALTQTAASMEQLSATVANNTDNVYQAGKLVQDAVNNARTGEAVTREVIETMNTIAANSQRIEDITSVINSIAFQDQYPGAECRG
;
A
#
# COMPACT_ATOMS: atom_id res chain seq x y z
N MET A 1 -23.17 121.26 -88.10
CA MET A 1 -22.74 120.33 -87.03
C MET A 1 -23.37 118.94 -87.09
N ARG A 2 -24.57 118.75 -87.69
CA ARG A 2 -25.27 117.45 -87.77
C ARG A 2 -24.61 116.38 -88.67
N GLN A 3 -23.91 116.77 -89.74
CA GLN A 3 -23.23 115.83 -90.66
C GLN A 3 -21.97 115.16 -90.08
N LYS A 4 -21.17 115.87 -89.26
CA LYS A 4 -19.99 115.28 -88.62
C LYS A 4 -20.35 114.24 -87.54
N PHE A 5 -21.52 114.40 -86.90
CA PHE A 5 -22.02 113.46 -85.88
C PHE A 5 -22.51 112.15 -86.50
N ASN A 6 -23.27 112.22 -87.61
CA ASN A 6 -23.73 111.01 -88.33
C ASN A 6 -22.59 110.19 -88.96
N ALA A 7 -21.45 110.81 -89.25
CA ALA A 7 -20.26 110.12 -89.74
C ALA A 7 -19.47 109.39 -88.63
N LEU A 8 -19.67 109.76 -87.36
CA LEU A 8 -18.96 109.20 -86.21
C LEU A 8 -19.70 107.99 -85.59
N ILE A 9 -21.03 107.91 -85.73
CA ILE A 9 -21.87 106.79 -85.26
C ILE A 9 -21.35 105.42 -85.75
N PRO A 10 -21.04 105.19 -87.05
CA PRO A 10 -20.51 103.91 -87.51
C PRO A 10 -19.07 103.63 -87.05
N GLN A 11 -18.30 104.66 -86.65
CA GLN A 11 -16.98 104.46 -86.04
C GLN A 11 -17.09 104.02 -84.58
N ILE A 12 -18.03 104.60 -83.82
CA ILE A 12 -18.27 104.22 -82.42
C ILE A 12 -18.75 102.77 -82.34
N SER A 13 -19.71 102.36 -83.17
CA SER A 13 -20.21 100.97 -83.16
C SER A 13 -19.17 99.94 -83.64
N ARG A 14 -18.24 100.34 -84.54
CA ARG A 14 -17.09 99.50 -84.90
C ARG A 14 -16.09 99.36 -83.76
N LEU A 15 -15.83 100.44 -83.03
CA LEU A 15 -14.91 100.43 -81.89
C LEU A 15 -15.49 99.61 -80.74
N ASP A 16 -16.78 99.74 -80.47
CA ASP A 16 -17.52 98.95 -79.46
C ASP A 16 -17.44 97.45 -79.79
N ARG A 17 -17.68 97.08 -81.06
CA ARG A 17 -17.57 95.69 -81.52
C ARG A 17 -16.15 95.14 -81.45
N GLN A 18 -15.13 95.96 -81.68
CA GLN A 18 -13.72 95.55 -81.47
C GLN A 18 -13.41 95.37 -79.98
N TYR A 19 -13.93 96.23 -79.11
CA TYR A 19 -13.79 96.08 -77.67
C TYR A 19 -14.49 94.83 -77.14
N GLU A 20 -15.70 94.53 -77.62
CA GLU A 20 -16.46 93.35 -77.24
C GLU A 20 -15.75 92.04 -77.64
N ILE A 21 -15.16 91.99 -78.84
CA ILE A 21 -14.35 90.84 -79.31
C ILE A 21 -13.12 90.63 -78.42
N VAL A 22 -12.40 91.70 -78.09
CA VAL A 22 -11.20 91.62 -77.23
C VAL A 22 -11.59 91.25 -75.80
N LEU A 23 -12.69 91.78 -75.29
CA LEU A 23 -13.20 91.49 -73.95
C LEU A 23 -13.62 90.02 -73.81
N ASP A 24 -14.33 89.46 -74.79
CA ASP A 24 -14.68 88.03 -74.84
C ASP A 24 -13.44 87.14 -74.95
N GLN A 25 -12.43 87.57 -75.70
CA GLN A 25 -11.17 86.84 -75.82
C GLN A 25 -10.43 86.82 -74.47
N VAL A 26 -10.38 87.93 -73.74
CA VAL A 26 -9.77 88.01 -72.40
C VAL A 26 -10.58 87.20 -71.38
N LEU A 27 -11.91 87.32 -71.37
CA LEU A 27 -12.79 86.55 -70.48
C LEU A 27 -12.69 85.04 -70.72
N SER A 28 -12.66 84.60 -71.97
CA SER A 28 -12.53 83.17 -72.30
C SER A 28 -11.15 82.60 -71.93
N VAL A 29 -10.09 83.40 -71.97
CA VAL A 29 -8.75 83.00 -71.47
C VAL A 29 -8.79 82.85 -69.95
N HIS A 30 -9.34 83.82 -69.21
CA HIS A 30 -9.49 83.71 -67.75
C HIS A 30 -10.39 82.56 -67.34
N GLN A 31 -11.48 82.31 -68.08
CA GLN A 31 -12.40 81.20 -67.80
C GLN A 31 -11.76 79.84 -68.10
N LYS A 32 -10.96 79.72 -69.17
CA LYS A 32 -10.18 78.51 -69.47
C LYS A 32 -9.10 78.27 -68.43
N TYR A 33 -8.38 79.32 -68.01
CA TYR A 33 -7.35 79.23 -66.98
C TYR A 33 -7.94 78.85 -65.61
N ALA A 34 -9.07 79.45 -65.23
CA ALA A 34 -9.77 79.10 -63.99
C ALA A 34 -10.31 77.67 -64.01
N LYS A 35 -10.80 77.17 -65.16
CA LYS A 35 -11.20 75.77 -65.31
C LYS A 35 -10.00 74.81 -65.22
N GLN A 36 -8.93 75.10 -65.95
CA GLN A 36 -7.69 74.30 -65.90
C GLN A 36 -7.12 74.20 -64.49
N LEU A 37 -7.04 75.33 -63.77
CA LEU A 37 -6.56 75.34 -62.39
C LEU A 37 -7.42 74.50 -61.45
N ASN A 38 -8.74 74.50 -61.64
CA ASN A 38 -9.67 73.70 -60.84
C ASN A 38 -9.62 72.21 -61.21
N ASP A 39 -9.44 71.88 -62.49
CA ASP A 39 -9.29 70.51 -62.98
C ASP A 39 -7.94 69.90 -62.56
N ASP A 40 -6.85 70.66 -62.61
CA ASP A 40 -5.53 70.26 -62.10
C ASP A 40 -5.57 70.04 -60.58
N ALA A 41 -6.21 70.93 -59.83
CA ALA A 41 -6.39 70.74 -58.39
C ALA A 41 -7.20 69.46 -58.10
N ARG A 42 -8.30 69.21 -58.81
CA ARG A 42 -9.12 68.00 -58.63
C ARG A 42 -8.35 66.71 -58.92
N THR A 43 -7.55 66.68 -59.97
CA THR A 43 -6.76 65.48 -60.34
C THR A 43 -5.64 65.21 -59.33
N HIS A 44 -4.97 66.24 -58.81
CA HIS A 44 -3.99 66.10 -57.73
C HIS A 44 -4.61 65.64 -56.41
N PHE A 45 -5.80 66.16 -56.04
CA PHE A 45 -6.51 65.67 -54.84
C PHE A 45 -7.02 64.23 -55.02
N ALA A 46 -7.56 63.89 -56.20
CA ALA A 46 -8.03 62.55 -56.50
C ALA A 46 -6.90 61.52 -56.47
N SER A 47 -5.74 61.83 -57.09
CA SER A 47 -4.57 60.95 -57.06
C SER A 47 -3.96 60.82 -55.66
N GLY A 48 -3.94 61.89 -54.87
CA GLY A 48 -3.53 61.81 -53.46
C GLY A 48 -4.43 60.89 -52.64
N LEU A 49 -5.76 60.97 -52.84
CA LEU A 49 -6.74 60.12 -52.16
C LEU A 49 -6.59 58.65 -52.55
N THR A 50 -6.33 58.34 -53.82
CA THR A 50 -6.12 56.94 -54.26
C THR A 50 -4.84 56.34 -53.68
N ILE A 51 -3.77 57.12 -53.54
CA ILE A 51 -2.53 56.66 -52.89
C ILE A 51 -2.76 56.36 -51.40
N ILE A 52 -3.44 57.26 -50.68
CA ILE A 52 -3.79 57.03 -49.25
C ILE A 52 -4.66 55.79 -49.11
N ALA A 53 -5.69 55.64 -49.96
CA ALA A 53 -6.55 54.47 -49.95
C ALA A 53 -5.78 53.17 -50.26
N ALA A 54 -4.82 53.21 -51.19
CA ALA A 54 -3.97 52.06 -51.50
C ALA A 54 -3.07 51.67 -50.32
N PHE A 55 -2.47 52.63 -49.63
CA PHE A 55 -1.69 52.35 -48.42
C PHE A 55 -2.55 51.83 -47.27
N ALA A 56 -3.74 52.39 -47.07
CA ALA A 56 -4.69 51.89 -46.07
C ALA A 56 -5.10 50.45 -46.37
N ALA A 57 -5.40 50.13 -47.63
CA ALA A 57 -5.72 48.78 -48.07
C ALA A 57 -4.53 47.82 -47.85
N LEU A 58 -3.31 48.21 -48.24
CA LEU A 58 -2.10 47.43 -48.00
C LEU A 58 -1.90 47.14 -46.50
N PHE A 59 -2.10 48.14 -45.65
CA PHE A 59 -1.96 48.00 -44.20
C PHE A 59 -2.97 46.99 -43.62
N VAL A 60 -4.23 47.06 -44.07
CA VAL A 60 -5.26 46.08 -43.68
C VAL A 60 -4.87 44.66 -44.14
N VAL A 61 -4.36 44.50 -45.36
CA VAL A 61 -3.90 43.19 -45.86
C VAL A 61 -2.74 42.66 -45.02
N VAL A 62 -1.78 43.50 -44.64
CA VAL A 62 -0.66 43.11 -43.76
C VAL A 62 -1.16 42.70 -42.38
N ILE A 63 -2.08 43.47 -41.77
CA ILE A 63 -2.67 43.12 -40.46
C ILE A 63 -3.37 41.76 -40.53
N ILE A 64 -4.17 41.53 -41.55
CA ILE A 64 -4.87 40.24 -41.73
C ILE A 64 -3.86 39.12 -41.93
N GLY A 65 -2.83 39.33 -42.76
CA GLY A 65 -1.74 38.38 -42.99
C GLY A 65 -1.04 38.00 -41.69
N VAL A 66 -0.54 38.99 -40.93
CA VAL A 66 0.13 38.76 -39.64
C VAL A 66 -0.81 38.09 -38.64
N SER A 67 -2.07 38.48 -38.57
CA SER A 67 -3.06 37.87 -37.66
C SER A 67 -3.29 36.39 -37.96
N VAL A 68 -3.37 36.03 -39.24
CA VAL A 68 -3.52 34.63 -39.68
C VAL A 68 -2.25 33.84 -39.39
N LEU A 69 -1.07 34.41 -39.68
CA LEU A 69 0.22 33.79 -39.34
C LEU A 69 0.35 33.56 -37.83
N MET A 70 0.05 34.55 -37.00
CA MET A 70 0.14 34.45 -35.54
C MET A 70 -0.82 33.40 -34.98
N LYS A 71 -2.06 33.32 -35.50
CA LYS A 71 -3.00 32.24 -35.17
C LYS A 71 -2.46 30.86 -35.50
N ARG A 72 -1.82 30.71 -36.67
CA ARG A 72 -1.35 29.41 -37.16
C ARG A 72 -0.04 28.95 -36.52
N TYR A 73 0.89 29.88 -36.26
CA TYR A 73 2.23 29.54 -35.76
C TYR A 73 2.37 29.64 -34.24
N VAL A 74 1.57 30.45 -33.55
CA VAL A 74 1.68 30.67 -32.10
C VAL A 74 0.47 30.12 -31.36
N PHE A 75 -0.75 30.56 -31.71
CA PHE A 75 -1.93 30.16 -30.93
C PHE A 75 -2.32 28.69 -31.12
N ALA A 76 -2.18 28.14 -32.32
CA ALA A 76 -2.49 26.72 -32.57
C ALA A 76 -1.65 25.75 -31.70
N PRO A 77 -0.30 25.82 -31.67
CA PRO A 77 0.47 24.92 -30.83
C PRO A 77 0.30 25.18 -29.32
N ILE A 78 0.06 26.43 -28.89
CA ILE A 78 -0.24 26.71 -27.47
C ILE A 78 -1.57 26.07 -27.04
N ASN A 79 -2.59 26.09 -27.88
CA ASN A 79 -3.86 25.41 -27.59
C ASN A 79 -3.67 23.90 -27.50
N LEU A 80 -2.85 23.31 -28.36
CA LEU A 80 -2.49 21.89 -28.30
C LEU A 80 -1.73 21.55 -27.01
N ALA A 81 -0.77 22.39 -26.61
CA ALA A 81 -0.06 22.26 -25.34
C ALA A 81 -1.03 22.30 -24.15
N ARG A 82 -1.99 23.24 -24.17
CA ARG A 82 -3.04 23.33 -23.14
C ARG A 82 -3.87 22.04 -23.07
N GLU A 83 -4.23 21.47 -24.21
CA GLU A 83 -5.01 20.23 -24.28
C GLU A 83 -4.23 19.05 -23.68
N HIS A 84 -2.96 18.87 -24.07
CA HIS A 84 -2.10 17.85 -23.45
C HIS A 84 -1.90 18.08 -21.95
N CYS A 85 -1.75 19.32 -21.49
CA CYS A 85 -1.67 19.61 -20.06
C CYS A 85 -2.95 19.19 -19.32
N SER A 86 -4.12 19.43 -19.93
CA SER A 86 -5.40 18.97 -19.39
C SER A 86 -5.52 17.45 -19.38
N GLN A 87 -5.01 16.75 -20.40
CA GLN A 87 -4.97 15.28 -20.43
C GLN A 87 -4.04 14.72 -19.35
N ILE A 88 -2.84 15.29 -19.19
CA ILE A 88 -1.87 14.92 -18.15
C ILE A 88 -2.50 15.14 -16.77
N ALA A 89 -3.17 16.27 -16.54
CA ALA A 89 -3.88 16.56 -15.30
C ALA A 89 -5.04 15.58 -15.03
N ALA A 90 -5.69 15.08 -16.08
CA ALA A 90 -6.70 14.02 -15.99
C ALA A 90 -6.10 12.60 -15.84
N GLY A 91 -4.76 12.46 -15.78
CA GLY A 91 -4.07 11.18 -15.69
C GLY A 91 -3.98 10.39 -17.00
N GLN A 92 -4.36 11.00 -18.12
CA GLN A 92 -4.26 10.42 -19.45
C GLN A 92 -2.87 10.71 -20.03
N LEU A 93 -1.95 9.76 -19.83
CA LEU A 93 -0.55 9.86 -20.25
C LEU A 93 -0.25 9.06 -21.53
N THR A 94 -1.28 8.53 -22.22
CA THR A 94 -1.10 7.58 -23.33
C THR A 94 -0.62 8.25 -24.61
N GLU A 95 -1.05 9.48 -24.87
CA GLU A 95 -0.65 10.22 -26.07
C GLU A 95 0.68 10.95 -25.85
N ALA A 96 1.61 10.76 -26.78
CA ALA A 96 2.88 11.49 -26.78
C ALA A 96 2.64 12.94 -27.20
N VAL A 97 3.35 13.88 -26.58
CA VAL A 97 3.30 15.29 -26.96
C VAL A 97 4.00 15.44 -28.32
N PRO A 98 3.36 15.97 -29.36
CA PRO A 98 3.94 16.05 -30.69
C PRO A 98 5.08 17.06 -30.72
N GLN A 99 6.28 16.56 -31.03
CA GLN A 99 7.50 17.37 -31.15
C GLN A 99 7.96 17.47 -32.59
N LYS A 100 8.35 18.66 -33.03
CA LYS A 100 9.13 18.83 -34.27
C LYS A 100 10.61 18.71 -33.94
N ALA A 101 11.24 17.64 -34.41
CA ALA A 101 12.64 17.30 -34.13
C ALA A 101 13.70 18.31 -34.59
N CYS A 102 13.34 19.41 -35.27
CA CYS A 102 14.30 20.32 -35.92
C CYS A 102 13.99 21.81 -35.76
N SER A 103 13.18 22.21 -34.77
CA SER A 103 12.79 23.62 -34.60
C SER A 103 13.32 24.17 -33.27
N ASN A 104 14.12 25.23 -33.36
CA ASN A 104 14.74 25.92 -32.22
C ASN A 104 13.86 27.06 -31.67
N ASN A 105 12.55 26.93 -31.78
CA ASN A 105 11.59 27.90 -31.25
C ASN A 105 11.24 27.55 -29.80
N GLU A 106 10.99 28.56 -28.98
CA GLU A 106 10.53 28.45 -27.59
C GLU A 106 9.30 27.54 -27.44
N ILE A 107 8.42 27.50 -28.45
CA ILE A 107 7.25 26.62 -28.46
C ILE A 107 7.64 25.14 -28.54
N ASP A 108 8.62 24.79 -29.38
CA ASP A 108 9.07 23.41 -29.50
C ASP A 108 9.85 22.96 -28.27
N LEU A 109 10.60 23.88 -27.63
CA LEU A 109 11.24 23.63 -26.34
C LEU A 109 10.21 23.38 -25.23
N LEU A 110 9.12 24.16 -25.19
CA LEU A 110 8.01 23.95 -24.25
C LEU A 110 7.36 22.57 -24.45
N MET A 111 7.06 22.18 -25.68
CA MET A 111 6.53 20.85 -26.02
C MET A 111 7.53 19.74 -25.66
N GLY A 112 8.83 20.04 -25.82
CA GLY A 112 9.99 19.32 -25.29
C GLY A 112 9.85 18.96 -23.81
N SER A 113 9.79 19.98 -22.98
CA SER A 113 9.69 19.85 -21.52
C SER A 113 8.39 19.19 -21.07
N MET A 114 7.27 19.43 -21.77
CA MET A 114 6.00 18.76 -21.47
C MET A 114 6.05 17.25 -21.70
N GLU A 115 6.72 16.80 -22.75
CA GLU A 115 6.93 15.36 -23.00
C GLU A 115 7.81 14.73 -21.92
N GLN A 116 8.88 15.42 -21.50
CA GLN A 116 9.73 14.96 -20.40
C GLN A 116 8.92 14.82 -19.09
N MET A 117 8.06 15.79 -18.80
CA MET A 117 7.14 15.73 -17.66
C MET A 117 6.18 14.54 -17.77
N ARG A 118 5.60 14.31 -18.96
CA ARG A 118 4.72 13.16 -19.23
C ARG A 118 5.44 11.84 -18.97
N LEU A 119 6.66 11.67 -19.49
CA LEU A 119 7.47 10.46 -19.32
C LEU A 119 7.83 10.21 -17.85
N ALA A 120 8.26 11.25 -17.12
CA ALA A 120 8.58 11.12 -15.69
C ALA A 120 7.35 10.73 -14.84
N LEU A 121 6.17 11.27 -15.16
CA LEU A 121 4.92 10.87 -14.51
C LEU A 121 4.55 9.42 -14.83
N LEU A 122 4.71 9.00 -16.08
CA LEU A 122 4.43 7.62 -16.52
C LEU A 122 5.36 6.62 -15.80
N GLU A 123 6.64 6.96 -15.68
CA GLU A 123 7.61 6.18 -14.92
C GLU A 123 7.22 6.08 -13.44
N THR A 124 6.90 7.21 -12.81
CA THR A 124 6.49 7.25 -11.40
C THR A 124 5.25 6.39 -11.15
N ILE A 125 4.22 6.51 -12.00
CA ILE A 125 3.00 5.69 -11.89
C ILE A 125 3.31 4.21 -12.14
N SER A 126 4.20 3.89 -13.07
CA SER A 126 4.64 2.50 -13.30
C SER A 126 5.31 1.91 -12.06
N GLN A 127 6.23 2.65 -11.44
CA GLN A 127 6.89 2.25 -10.20
C GLN A 127 5.89 2.05 -9.05
N VAL A 128 4.94 2.98 -8.87
CA VAL A 128 3.88 2.86 -7.86
C VAL A 128 3.01 1.62 -8.12
N ARG A 129 2.62 1.38 -9.38
CA ARG A 129 1.82 0.21 -9.74
C ARG A 129 2.56 -1.10 -9.46
N GLU A 130 3.86 -1.14 -9.73
CA GLU A 130 4.68 -2.31 -9.43
C GLU A 130 4.82 -2.54 -7.93
N ALA A 131 5.07 -1.49 -7.15
CA ALA A 131 5.09 -1.57 -5.69
C ALA A 131 3.75 -2.08 -5.13
N CYS A 132 2.62 -1.60 -5.66
CA CYS A 132 1.29 -2.11 -5.28
C CYS A 132 1.11 -3.59 -5.61
N ARG A 133 1.63 -4.09 -6.75
CA ARG A 133 1.61 -5.53 -7.06
C ARG A 133 2.42 -6.31 -6.05
N THR A 134 3.64 -5.87 -5.73
CA THR A 134 4.49 -6.53 -4.73
C THR A 134 3.81 -6.61 -3.37
N VAL A 135 3.19 -5.51 -2.92
CA VAL A 135 2.43 -5.47 -1.65
C VAL A 135 1.25 -6.43 -1.68
N ASN A 136 0.52 -6.51 -2.79
CA ASN A 136 -0.61 -7.43 -2.93
C ASN A 136 -0.14 -8.90 -2.87
N TYR A 137 0.93 -9.25 -3.58
CA TYR A 137 1.55 -10.58 -3.51
C TYR A 137 1.99 -10.94 -2.09
N ALA A 138 2.72 -10.04 -1.42
CA ALA A 138 3.16 -10.26 -0.03
C ALA A 138 1.97 -10.40 0.93
N SER A 139 0.89 -9.64 0.72
CA SER A 139 -0.33 -9.75 1.54
C SER A 139 -1.03 -11.09 1.35
N GLN A 140 -1.07 -11.62 0.13
CA GLN A 140 -1.60 -12.97 -0.14
C GLN A 140 -0.73 -14.06 0.49
N GLU A 141 0.59 -13.91 0.45
CA GLU A 141 1.52 -14.83 1.10
C GLU A 141 1.34 -14.83 2.63
N ILE A 142 1.22 -13.66 3.25
CA ILE A 142 0.90 -13.52 4.68
C ILE A 142 -0.45 -14.16 5.01
N ALA A 143 -1.48 -13.92 4.19
CA ALA A 143 -2.80 -14.53 4.42
C ALA A 143 -2.73 -16.07 4.37
N SER A 144 -2.02 -16.63 3.40
CA SER A 144 -1.78 -18.08 3.32
C SER A 144 -0.97 -18.59 4.52
N GLY A 145 0.07 -17.86 4.93
CA GLY A 145 0.88 -18.20 6.09
C GLY A 145 0.09 -18.16 7.40
N ASN A 146 -0.84 -17.23 7.55
CA ASN A 146 -1.73 -17.16 8.70
C ASN A 146 -2.71 -18.34 8.76
N ILE A 147 -3.19 -18.84 7.61
CA ILE A 147 -4.03 -20.03 7.57
C ILE A 147 -3.24 -21.27 8.03
N ASP A 148 -1.99 -21.43 7.56
CA ASP A 148 -1.11 -22.52 8.01
C ASP A 148 -0.80 -22.41 9.51
N LEU A 149 -0.47 -21.21 9.98
CA LEU A 149 -0.18 -20.98 11.39
C LEU A 149 -1.41 -21.28 12.27
N ALA A 150 -2.60 -20.83 11.87
CA ALA A 150 -3.85 -21.12 12.57
C ALA A 150 -4.10 -22.64 12.65
N SER A 151 -3.94 -23.37 11.54
CA SER A 151 -4.05 -24.83 11.51
C SER A 151 -3.06 -25.50 12.48
N ARG A 152 -1.80 -25.04 12.51
CA ARG A 152 -0.79 -25.54 13.46
C ARG A 152 -1.13 -25.20 14.91
N THR A 153 -1.70 -24.03 15.17
CA THR A 153 -2.18 -23.65 16.50
C THR A 153 -3.36 -24.51 16.94
N GLU A 154 -4.30 -24.83 16.05
CA GLU A 154 -5.39 -25.76 16.33
C GLU A 154 -4.88 -27.18 16.63
N GLN A 155 -3.92 -27.68 15.84
CA GLN A 155 -3.27 -28.96 16.10
C GLN A 155 -2.54 -28.99 17.45
N GLN A 156 -1.81 -27.92 17.79
CA GLN A 156 -1.13 -27.80 19.08
C GLN A 156 -2.11 -27.73 20.26
N ALA A 157 -3.23 -27.00 20.11
CA ALA A 157 -4.27 -26.96 21.12
C ALA A 157 -4.89 -28.35 21.35
N SER A 158 -5.14 -29.10 20.26
CA SER A 158 -5.62 -30.48 20.34
C SER A 158 -4.59 -31.39 21.03
N ALA A 159 -3.31 -31.29 20.68
CA ALA A 159 -2.25 -32.07 21.31
C ALA A 159 -2.13 -31.77 22.82
N LEU A 160 -2.21 -30.49 23.20
CA LEU A 160 -2.19 -30.07 24.60
C LEU A 160 -3.40 -30.61 25.37
N THR A 161 -4.58 -30.63 24.75
CA THR A 161 -5.79 -31.23 25.33
C THR A 161 -5.60 -32.73 25.58
N GLN A 162 -4.99 -33.44 24.63
CA GLN A 162 -4.68 -34.86 24.79
C GLN A 162 -3.61 -35.11 25.87
N THR A 163 -2.61 -34.23 25.98
CA THR A 163 -1.63 -34.28 27.08
C THR A 163 -2.28 -34.04 28.43
N ALA A 164 -3.20 -33.06 28.55
CA ALA A 164 -3.93 -32.81 29.79
C ALA A 164 -4.77 -34.02 30.21
N ALA A 165 -5.51 -34.64 29.27
CA ALA A 165 -6.26 -35.87 29.53
C ALA A 165 -5.34 -37.04 29.96
N SER A 166 -4.16 -37.16 29.33
CA SER A 166 -3.16 -38.16 29.72
C SER A 166 -2.62 -37.91 31.14
N MET A 167 -2.46 -36.65 31.53
CA MET A 167 -2.06 -36.26 32.89
C MET A 167 -3.15 -36.55 33.92
N GLU A 168 -4.43 -36.36 33.60
CA GLU A 168 -5.55 -36.78 34.45
C GLU A 168 -5.54 -38.29 34.67
N GLN A 169 -5.34 -39.07 33.60
CA GLN A 169 -5.28 -40.53 33.68
C GLN A 169 -4.06 -41.01 34.48
N LEU A 170 -2.91 -40.36 34.32
CA LEU A 170 -1.72 -40.61 35.15
C LEU A 170 -1.98 -40.27 36.61
N SER A 171 -2.61 -39.12 36.90
CA SER A 171 -2.96 -38.71 38.26
C SER A 171 -3.88 -39.72 38.94
N ALA A 172 -4.91 -40.21 38.24
CA ALA A 172 -5.79 -41.28 38.72
C ALA A 172 -5.03 -42.58 38.99
N THR A 173 -4.05 -42.92 38.15
CA THR A 173 -3.21 -44.11 38.34
C THR A 173 -2.31 -43.97 39.57
N VAL A 174 -1.72 -42.78 39.78
CA VAL A 174 -0.92 -42.48 40.98
C VAL A 174 -1.77 -42.57 42.23
N ALA A 175 -2.99 -42.00 42.23
CA ALA A 175 -3.92 -42.11 43.35
C ALA A 175 -4.26 -43.57 43.70
N ASN A 176 -4.59 -44.38 42.69
CA ASN A 176 -4.81 -45.81 42.89
C ASN A 176 -3.58 -46.54 43.43
N ASN A 177 -2.38 -46.20 42.97
CA ASN A 177 -1.13 -46.77 43.51
C ASN A 177 -0.91 -46.38 44.97
N THR A 178 -1.22 -45.14 45.36
CA THR A 178 -1.16 -44.71 46.76
C THR A 178 -2.13 -45.50 47.64
N ASP A 179 -3.37 -45.70 47.20
CA ASP A 179 -4.35 -46.52 47.91
C ASP A 179 -3.89 -47.99 48.02
N ASN A 180 -3.36 -48.56 46.95
CA ASN A 180 -2.80 -49.92 46.96
C ASN A 180 -1.65 -50.06 47.96
N VAL A 181 -0.74 -49.06 48.04
CA VAL A 181 0.34 -49.04 49.03
C VAL A 181 -0.21 -48.96 50.46
N TYR A 182 -1.26 -48.15 50.69
CA TYR A 182 -1.90 -48.07 52.00
C TYR A 182 -2.56 -49.39 52.42
N GLN A 183 -3.26 -50.05 51.49
CA GLN A 183 -3.85 -51.38 51.71
C GLN A 183 -2.79 -52.45 51.96
N ALA A 184 -1.70 -52.47 51.17
CA ALA A 184 -0.57 -53.36 51.38
C ALA A 184 0.10 -53.13 52.74
N GLY A 185 0.25 -51.87 53.15
CA GLY A 185 0.75 -51.51 54.49
C GLY A 185 -0.12 -52.07 55.62
N LYS A 186 -1.45 -51.99 55.49
CA LYS A 186 -2.38 -52.62 56.45
C LYS A 186 -2.23 -54.14 56.49
N LEU A 187 -2.18 -54.81 55.34
CA LEU A 187 -1.97 -56.26 55.26
C LEU A 187 -0.66 -56.70 55.91
N VAL A 188 0.42 -55.93 55.71
CA VAL A 188 1.71 -56.19 56.38
C VAL A 188 1.59 -56.02 57.89
N GLN A 189 0.89 -54.98 58.37
CA GLN A 189 0.67 -54.78 59.80
C GLN A 189 -0.13 -55.93 60.42
N ASP A 190 -1.17 -56.41 59.73
CA ASP A 190 -1.97 -57.57 60.15
C ASP A 190 -1.12 -58.85 60.16
N ALA A 191 -0.27 -59.06 59.16
CA ALA A 191 0.65 -60.20 59.12
C ALA A 191 1.67 -60.16 60.27
N VAL A 192 2.22 -58.99 60.61
CA VAL A 192 3.11 -58.80 61.76
C VAL A 192 2.38 -59.08 63.08
N ASN A 193 1.13 -58.64 63.22
CA ASN A 193 0.31 -58.93 64.40
C ASN A 193 0.06 -60.44 64.53
N ASN A 194 -0.32 -61.12 63.46
CA ASN A 194 -0.50 -62.57 63.45
C ASN A 194 0.80 -63.32 63.77
N ALA A 195 1.94 -62.86 63.24
CA ALA A 195 3.24 -63.42 63.56
C ALA A 195 3.58 -63.29 65.05
N ARG A 196 3.27 -62.15 65.69
CA ARG A 196 3.42 -61.97 67.15
C ARG A 196 2.50 -62.90 67.96
N THR A 197 1.26 -63.09 67.51
CA THR A 197 0.37 -64.07 68.15
C THR A 197 0.93 -65.49 68.03
N GLY A 198 1.47 -65.86 66.86
CA GLY A 198 2.16 -67.14 66.65
C GLY A 198 3.42 -67.31 67.50
N GLU A 199 4.18 -66.23 67.70
CA GLU A 199 5.33 -66.20 68.61
C GLU A 199 4.89 -66.48 70.06
N ALA A 200 3.81 -65.86 70.53
CA ALA A 200 3.27 -66.10 71.86
C ALA A 200 2.87 -67.57 72.07
N VAL A 201 2.18 -68.17 71.09
CA VAL A 201 1.78 -69.58 71.13
C VAL A 201 2.99 -70.52 71.13
N THR A 202 3.98 -70.26 70.26
CA THR A 202 5.20 -71.09 70.22
C THR A 202 6.01 -70.97 71.51
N ARG A 203 6.04 -69.79 72.15
CA ARG A 203 6.65 -69.60 73.47
C ARG A 203 5.94 -70.41 74.56
N GLU A 204 4.61 -70.42 74.57
CA GLU A 204 3.80 -71.24 75.49
C GLU A 204 4.08 -72.74 75.30
N VAL A 205 4.22 -73.21 74.05
CA VAL A 205 4.60 -74.59 73.75
C VAL A 205 5.99 -74.93 74.27
N ILE A 206 6.98 -74.04 74.11
CA ILE A 206 8.35 -74.23 74.63
C ILE A 206 8.33 -74.31 76.16
N GLU A 207 7.58 -73.43 76.84
CA GLU A 207 7.44 -73.46 78.30
C GLU A 207 6.79 -74.76 78.79
N THR A 208 5.78 -75.25 78.06
CA THR A 208 5.15 -76.54 78.31
C THR A 208 6.15 -77.68 78.11
N MET A 209 6.95 -77.67 77.04
CA MET A 209 8.00 -78.67 76.81
C MET A 209 9.08 -78.66 77.91
N ASN A 210 9.48 -77.48 78.39
CA ASN A 210 10.42 -77.36 79.51
C ASN A 210 9.83 -77.93 80.81
N THR A 211 8.54 -77.69 81.05
CA THR A 211 7.82 -78.25 82.21
C THR A 211 7.71 -79.77 82.11
N ILE A 212 7.43 -80.31 80.92
CA ILE A 212 7.43 -81.76 80.66
C ILE A 212 8.83 -82.34 80.90
N ALA A 213 9.88 -81.73 80.36
CA ALA A 213 11.27 -82.17 80.55
C ALA A 213 11.66 -82.17 82.04
N ALA A 214 11.32 -81.12 82.79
CA ALA A 214 11.55 -81.05 84.23
C ALA A 214 10.77 -82.11 85.02
N ASN A 215 9.52 -82.39 84.64
CA ASN A 215 8.73 -83.47 85.23
C ASN A 215 9.32 -84.85 84.90
N SER A 216 9.80 -85.07 83.67
CA SER A 216 10.50 -86.29 83.29
C SER A 216 11.80 -86.48 84.07
N GLN A 217 12.58 -85.41 84.32
CA GLN A 217 13.78 -85.48 85.15
C GLN A 217 13.45 -85.85 86.60
N ARG A 218 12.38 -85.27 87.18
CA ARG A 218 11.89 -85.67 88.50
C ARG A 218 11.46 -87.14 88.54
N ILE A 219 10.83 -87.63 87.47
CA ILE A 219 10.49 -89.05 87.37
C ILE A 219 11.77 -89.89 87.33
N GLU A 220 12.79 -89.47 86.58
CA GLU A 220 14.10 -90.13 86.54
C GLU A 220 14.75 -90.19 87.93
N ASP A 221 14.78 -89.06 88.65
CA ASP A 221 15.28 -88.97 90.03
C ASP A 221 14.51 -89.92 90.97
N ILE A 222 13.17 -89.98 90.85
CA ILE A 222 12.33 -90.91 91.62
C ILE A 222 12.67 -92.35 91.25
N THR A 223 12.77 -92.69 89.96
CA THR A 223 13.15 -94.05 89.54
C THR A 223 14.56 -94.40 89.98
N SER A 224 15.50 -93.45 90.03
CA SER A 224 16.85 -93.65 90.56
C SER A 224 16.85 -93.92 92.06
N VAL A 225 16.03 -93.19 92.83
CA VAL A 225 15.79 -93.47 94.26
C VAL A 225 15.10 -94.83 94.44
N ILE A 226 14.12 -95.18 93.62
CA ILE A 226 13.48 -96.51 93.65
C ILE A 226 14.51 -97.59 93.32
N ASN A 227 15.39 -97.39 92.34
CA ASN A 227 16.43 -98.35 92.00
C ASN A 227 17.48 -98.46 93.12
N SER A 228 17.73 -97.36 93.84
CA SER A 228 18.58 -97.33 95.04
C SER A 228 17.92 -98.07 96.21
N ILE A 229 16.62 -97.88 96.45
CA ILE A 229 15.82 -98.60 97.46
C ILE A 229 15.71 -100.08 97.11
N ALA A 230 15.53 -100.43 95.83
CA ALA A 230 15.53 -101.81 95.36
C ALA A 230 16.89 -102.50 95.57
N PHE A 231 18.01 -101.77 95.39
CA PHE A 231 19.33 -102.27 95.78
C PHE A 231 19.50 -102.39 97.30
N GLN A 232 18.86 -101.49 98.06
CA GLN A 232 18.88 -101.49 99.52
C GLN A 232 18.03 -102.62 100.12
N ASP A 233 16.96 -103.04 99.44
CA ASP A 233 16.16 -104.25 99.74
C ASP A 233 16.85 -105.53 99.26
N GLN A 234 17.76 -105.47 98.29
CA GLN A 234 18.55 -106.63 97.86
C GLN A 234 19.69 -106.97 98.86
N TYR A 235 20.10 -106.04 99.75
CA TYR A 235 21.10 -106.30 100.80
C TYR A 235 20.83 -105.66 102.19
N PRO A 236 19.69 -105.92 102.86
CA PRO A 236 19.57 -105.69 104.28
C PRO A 236 20.06 -106.94 105.02
N GLY A 237 21.28 -106.88 105.57
CA GLY A 237 21.72 -107.82 106.61
C GLY A 237 22.95 -108.65 106.26
N ALA A 238 24.13 -108.05 106.40
CA ALA A 238 25.37 -108.80 106.63
C ALA A 238 26.22 -108.09 107.70
N GLU A 239 25.74 -108.05 108.94
CA GLU A 239 26.57 -108.12 110.15
C GLU A 239 25.70 -108.26 111.41
N CYS A 240 25.68 -109.46 112.03
CA CYS A 240 25.96 -109.67 113.46
C CYS A 240 25.82 -111.16 113.89
N ARG A 241 26.99 -111.79 114.05
CA ARG A 241 27.40 -112.89 114.97
C ARG A 241 26.71 -114.28 114.92
N GLY A 242 27.53 -115.31 114.70
CA GLY A 242 27.25 -116.72 114.95
C GLY A 242 28.10 -117.62 114.07
#